data_AF-A0A6A5GDM2-F1
#
_entry.id   AF-A0A6A5GDM2-F1
#
_cell.length_a   1.000
_cell.length_b   1.000
_cell.length_c   1.000
_cell.angle_alpha   90.00
_cell.angle_beta   90.00
_cell.angle_gamma   90.00
#
_symmetry.space_group_name_H-M   'P 1'
#
loop_
_entity.id
_entity.type
_entity.pdbx_description
1 polymer ?
#
loop_
_entity_poly.entity_id
_entity_poly.type
_entity_poly.pdbx_seq_one_letter_code
_entity_poly.pdbx_strand_id
1 'polypeptide(L)'
;MHLKLYILLIISPVLIWTCGSDIAGTSSKSAEFGISFFAPLAYTYPPADVDLVPGQSLTLELANRRVKTDLDLAISKGLTANQIYLYIPPTLNFTFTPPSVQIADGEVCVTDNTYIQISGTVIYKCSIGNSGASTNIPVSGATGAPTNAPVSGATDVTESPVTDSTASSTSVPSTNTPPELVDNDRDNFHALPRRRASSGVRAHPFDQSMTVIATTSQPLYENQWNKIARSVQQALEDKKLLFNDDIQVLLL
;
A
#
# COMPACT_ATOMS: atom_id res chain seq x y z
N MET A 1 -20.13 -52.04 68.58
CA MET A 1 -19.43 -50.94 67.88
C MET A 1 -20.14 -50.71 66.55
N HIS A 2 -20.55 -49.48 66.22
CA HIS A 2 -21.20 -49.19 64.92
C HIS A 2 -20.26 -48.39 64.03
N LEU A 3 -19.89 -48.96 62.89
CA LEU A 3 -19.07 -48.31 61.87
C LEU A 3 -19.97 -47.51 60.93
N LYS A 4 -19.92 -46.17 60.99
CA LYS A 4 -20.62 -45.30 60.01
C LYS A 4 -19.79 -45.19 58.73
N LEU A 5 -20.26 -45.81 57.65
CA LEU A 5 -19.70 -45.65 56.31
C LEU A 5 -20.19 -44.33 55.69
N TYR A 6 -19.34 -43.31 55.65
CA TYR A 6 -19.63 -42.08 54.91
C TYR A 6 -19.22 -42.25 53.44
N ILE A 7 -20.21 -42.38 52.56
CA ILE A 7 -20.00 -42.39 51.10
C ILE A 7 -19.78 -40.94 50.65
N LEU A 8 -18.54 -40.62 50.28
CA LEU A 8 -18.16 -39.29 49.81
C LEU A 8 -18.49 -39.18 48.32
N LEU A 9 -19.67 -38.61 48.03
CA LEU A 9 -20.21 -38.51 46.68
C LEU A 9 -19.51 -37.38 45.91
N ILE A 10 -18.47 -37.74 45.16
CA ILE A 10 -17.71 -36.81 44.32
C ILE A 10 -18.59 -36.38 43.14
N ILE A 11 -19.24 -35.23 43.27
CA ILE A 11 -19.94 -34.57 42.18
C ILE A 11 -18.87 -33.91 41.28
N SER A 12 -18.35 -34.67 40.32
CA SER A 12 -17.51 -34.11 39.26
C SER A 12 -18.33 -33.07 38.49
N PRO A 13 -17.91 -31.78 38.45
CA PRO A 13 -18.58 -30.81 37.59
C PRO A 13 -18.31 -31.21 36.14
N VAL A 14 -19.35 -31.65 35.44
CA VAL A 14 -19.30 -31.77 33.99
C VAL A 14 -19.17 -30.35 33.46
N LEU A 15 -17.94 -29.95 33.13
CA LEU A 15 -17.67 -28.70 32.42
C LEU A 15 -18.25 -28.83 31.02
N ILE A 16 -19.53 -28.49 30.89
CA ILE A 16 -20.21 -28.37 29.61
C ILE A 16 -19.51 -27.23 28.88
N TRP A 17 -18.55 -27.56 28.02
CA TRP A 17 -18.01 -26.63 27.04
C TRP A 17 -19.11 -26.36 26.02
N THR A 18 -20.02 -25.46 26.39
CA THR A 18 -20.89 -24.77 25.45
C THR A 18 -19.99 -23.88 24.59
N CYS A 19 -19.41 -24.47 23.55
CA CYS A 19 -18.83 -23.75 22.42
C CYS A 19 -19.94 -23.06 21.63
N GLY A 20 -20.61 -22.11 22.30
CA GLY A 20 -21.55 -21.17 21.73
C GLY A 20 -20.79 -20.14 20.91
N SER A 21 -20.16 -20.60 19.84
CA SER A 21 -19.80 -19.73 18.72
C SER A 21 -21.08 -19.12 18.17
N ASP A 22 -21.00 -17.88 17.66
CA ASP A 22 -22.11 -17.23 16.99
C ASP A 22 -22.33 -17.83 15.58
N ILE A 23 -22.80 -19.08 15.53
CA ILE A 23 -23.10 -19.84 14.30
C ILE A 23 -24.49 -19.49 13.75
N ALA A 24 -24.90 -18.22 13.89
CA ALA A 24 -26.14 -17.69 13.37
C ALA A 24 -25.85 -16.88 12.11
N GLY A 25 -26.07 -17.49 10.94
CA GLY A 25 -25.84 -16.85 9.64
C GLY A 25 -25.95 -17.84 8.49
N THR A 26 -25.96 -17.32 7.27
CA THR A 26 -25.78 -18.14 6.07
C THR A 26 -24.34 -18.68 6.00
N SER A 27 -24.17 -19.82 5.32
CA SER A 27 -22.86 -20.40 5.06
C SER A 27 -22.77 -20.86 3.61
N SER A 28 -21.63 -20.63 2.98
CA SER A 28 -21.34 -21.17 1.66
C SER A 28 -19.90 -21.67 1.56
N LYS A 29 -19.67 -22.58 0.62
CA LYS A 29 -18.34 -22.96 0.14
C LYS A 29 -17.71 -21.90 -0.75
N SER A 30 -18.49 -20.94 -1.24
CA SER A 30 -18.01 -19.92 -2.17
C SER A 30 -18.42 -18.53 -1.71
N ALA A 31 -17.51 -17.57 -1.84
CA ALA A 31 -17.81 -16.16 -1.69
C ALA A 31 -17.13 -15.35 -2.79
N GLU A 32 -17.81 -14.29 -3.20
CA GLU A 32 -17.30 -13.25 -4.07
C GLU A 32 -16.79 -12.07 -3.23
N PHE A 33 -15.59 -11.61 -3.56
CA PHE A 33 -14.97 -10.41 -3.01
C PHE A 33 -14.98 -9.30 -4.06
N GLY A 34 -15.76 -8.25 -3.83
CA GLY A 34 -15.73 -7.02 -4.61
C GLY A 34 -14.65 -6.08 -4.09
N ILE A 35 -13.67 -5.75 -4.93
CA ILE A 35 -12.48 -4.96 -4.56
C ILE A 35 -12.44 -3.69 -5.41
N SER A 36 -12.36 -2.52 -4.76
CA SER A 36 -12.26 -1.18 -5.36
C SER A 36 -10.95 -0.52 -4.92
N PHE A 37 -10.06 -0.17 -5.85
CA PHE A 37 -8.66 0.15 -5.53
C PHE A 37 -7.94 1.00 -6.57
N PHE A 38 -6.87 1.68 -6.14
CA PHE A 38 -5.84 2.26 -7.01
C PHE A 38 -4.73 1.23 -7.24
N ALA A 39 -4.42 0.95 -8.50
CA ALA A 39 -3.53 -0.16 -8.85
C ALA A 39 -2.06 0.13 -8.48
N PRO A 40 -1.35 -0.78 -7.78
CA PRO A 40 0.10 -0.69 -7.66
C PRO A 40 0.73 -0.79 -9.06
N LEU A 41 1.84 -0.08 -9.31
CA LEU A 41 2.51 -0.02 -10.61
C LEU A 41 2.83 -1.42 -11.17
N ALA A 42 3.10 -2.37 -10.27
CA ALA A 42 3.32 -3.78 -10.55
C ALA A 42 2.16 -4.47 -11.30
N TYR A 43 0.92 -4.00 -11.16
CA TYR A 43 -0.28 -4.53 -11.82
C TYR A 43 -0.61 -3.79 -13.12
N THR A 44 0.35 -3.02 -13.65
CA THR A 44 0.24 -2.29 -14.91
C THR A 44 1.44 -2.62 -15.80
N TYR A 45 1.33 -2.36 -17.10
CA TYR A 45 2.41 -2.55 -18.08
C TYR A 45 2.49 -1.35 -19.05
N PRO A 46 3.66 -1.08 -19.67
CA PRO A 46 3.79 0.04 -20.60
C PRO A 46 3.08 -0.27 -21.93
N PRO A 47 2.60 0.76 -22.66
CA PRO A 47 2.26 0.63 -24.08
C PRO A 47 3.45 0.16 -24.93
N ALA A 48 3.17 -0.23 -26.18
CA ALA A 48 4.24 -0.39 -27.17
C ALA A 48 5.00 0.93 -27.34
N ASP A 49 6.30 0.83 -27.60
CA ASP A 49 7.21 1.95 -27.87
C ASP A 49 7.32 3.01 -26.74
N VAL A 50 6.97 2.64 -25.50
CA VAL A 50 7.10 3.45 -24.29
C VAL A 50 8.11 2.82 -23.32
N ASP A 51 9.01 3.63 -22.76
CA ASP A 51 10.00 3.18 -21.79
C ASP A 51 9.37 2.65 -20.47
N LEU A 52 9.97 1.58 -19.93
CA LEU A 52 9.51 0.93 -18.70
C LEU A 52 9.91 1.73 -17.45
N VAL A 53 8.94 2.07 -16.61
CA VAL A 53 9.22 2.66 -15.28
C VAL A 53 9.61 1.58 -14.26
N PRO A 54 10.68 1.77 -13.45
CA PRO A 54 11.11 0.81 -12.45
C PRO A 54 9.99 0.34 -11.50
N GLY A 55 9.75 -0.97 -11.48
CA GLY A 55 8.70 -1.62 -10.68
C GLY A 55 7.45 -2.03 -11.49
N GLN A 56 7.22 -1.42 -12.65
CA GLN A 56 6.17 -1.80 -13.60
C GLN A 56 6.38 -3.22 -14.13
N SER A 57 5.32 -3.88 -14.58
CA SER A 57 5.45 -5.19 -15.25
C SER A 57 5.75 -5.02 -16.73
N LEU A 58 6.68 -5.82 -17.25
CA LEU A 58 7.10 -5.80 -18.65
C LEU A 58 5.97 -6.12 -19.65
N THR A 59 4.98 -6.91 -19.24
CA THR A 59 3.89 -7.37 -20.11
C THR A 59 2.58 -7.55 -19.33
N LEU A 60 1.46 -7.56 -20.06
CA LEU A 60 0.14 -7.96 -19.56
C LEU A 60 0.17 -9.31 -18.83
N GLU A 61 0.91 -10.30 -19.35
CA GLU A 61 1.00 -11.62 -18.73
C GLU A 61 1.74 -11.58 -17.38
N LEU A 62 2.84 -10.83 -17.30
CA LEU A 62 3.59 -10.67 -16.05
C LEU A 62 2.79 -9.88 -15.00
N ALA A 63 2.04 -8.86 -15.42
CA ALA A 63 1.13 -8.11 -14.55
C ALA A 63 0.03 -9.02 -13.97
N ASN A 64 -0.64 -9.81 -14.82
CA ASN A 64 -1.64 -10.81 -14.38
C ASN A 64 -1.04 -11.83 -13.40
N ARG A 65 0.19 -12.29 -13.67
CA ARG A 65 0.89 -13.25 -12.81
C ARG A 65 1.20 -12.65 -11.42
N ARG A 66 1.54 -11.35 -11.34
CA ARG A 66 1.70 -10.64 -10.06
C ARG A 66 0.38 -10.49 -9.31
N VAL A 67 -0.69 -10.02 -9.97
CA VAL A 67 -2.04 -9.93 -9.38
C VAL A 67 -2.44 -11.27 -8.76
N LYS A 68 -2.32 -12.37 -9.52
CA LYS A 68 -2.63 -13.71 -9.03
C LYS A 68 -1.78 -14.10 -7.81
N THR A 69 -0.46 -13.91 -7.88
CA THR A 69 0.46 -14.32 -6.82
C THR A 69 0.21 -13.57 -5.51
N ASP A 70 -0.13 -12.28 -5.60
CA ASP A 70 -0.47 -11.47 -4.43
C ASP A 70 -1.85 -11.83 -3.85
N LEU A 71 -2.84 -12.17 -4.69
CA LEU A 71 -4.15 -12.66 -4.24
C LEU A 71 -4.04 -14.04 -3.56
N ASP A 72 -3.34 -15.00 -4.19
CA ASP A 72 -3.07 -16.33 -3.63
C ASP A 72 -2.41 -16.20 -2.23
N LEU A 73 -1.45 -15.26 -2.10
CA LEU A 73 -0.77 -14.95 -0.84
C LEU A 73 -1.67 -14.23 0.17
N ALA A 74 -2.47 -13.25 -0.25
CA ALA A 74 -3.34 -12.46 0.62
C ALA A 74 -4.47 -13.33 1.21
N ILE A 75 -5.06 -14.22 0.42
CA ILE A 75 -6.03 -15.22 0.88
C ILE A 75 -5.38 -16.22 1.84
N SER A 76 -4.16 -16.69 1.52
CA SER A 76 -3.43 -17.60 2.41
C SER A 76 -3.11 -16.95 3.76
N LYS A 77 -2.68 -15.67 3.76
CA LYS A 77 -2.54 -14.84 4.96
C LYS A 77 -3.88 -14.71 5.70
N GLY A 78 -4.97 -14.39 4.99
CA GLY A 78 -6.29 -14.16 5.57
C GLY A 78 -6.91 -15.38 6.25
N LEU A 79 -6.75 -16.56 5.67
CA LEU A 79 -7.12 -17.83 6.30
C LEU A 79 -6.28 -18.09 7.56
N THR A 80 -4.96 -17.91 7.46
CA THR A 80 -4.03 -18.15 8.58
C THR A 80 -4.28 -17.21 9.76
N ALA A 81 -4.46 -15.91 9.50
CA ALA A 81 -4.74 -14.89 10.51
C ALA A 81 -6.04 -15.16 11.29
N ASN A 82 -7.03 -15.78 10.64
CA ASN A 82 -8.31 -16.14 11.24
C ASN A 82 -8.37 -17.59 11.75
N GLN A 83 -7.24 -18.31 11.76
CA GLN A 83 -7.13 -19.71 12.21
C GLN A 83 -8.04 -20.69 11.43
N ILE A 84 -8.33 -20.38 10.17
CA ILE A 84 -9.20 -21.19 9.30
C ILE A 84 -8.34 -22.19 8.53
N TYR A 85 -8.18 -23.38 9.11
CA TYR A 85 -7.46 -24.49 8.49
C TYR A 85 -8.38 -25.26 7.53
N LEU A 86 -7.97 -25.35 6.26
CA LEU A 86 -8.66 -26.09 5.20
C LEU A 86 -7.81 -27.30 4.79
N TYR A 87 -8.44 -28.46 4.58
CA TYR A 87 -7.74 -29.66 4.12
C TYR A 87 -7.25 -29.55 2.67
N ILE A 88 -7.92 -28.72 1.85
CA ILE A 88 -7.50 -28.36 0.49
C ILE A 88 -7.44 -26.83 0.44
N PRO A 89 -6.38 -26.22 -0.11
CA PRO A 89 -6.32 -24.78 -0.34
C PRO A 89 -7.55 -24.28 -1.15
N PRO A 90 -7.98 -23.02 -0.95
CA PRO A 90 -9.09 -22.48 -1.73
C PRO A 90 -8.70 -22.37 -3.20
N THR A 91 -9.66 -22.58 -4.10
CA THR A 91 -9.49 -22.18 -5.50
C THR A 91 -9.91 -20.73 -5.67
N LEU A 92 -9.06 -19.93 -6.33
CA LEU A 92 -9.31 -18.52 -6.63
C LEU A 92 -9.47 -18.32 -8.14
N ASN A 93 -10.59 -17.71 -8.51
CA ASN A 93 -10.81 -17.15 -9.84
C ASN A 93 -11.04 -15.65 -9.68
N PHE A 94 -10.46 -14.81 -10.54
CA PHE A 94 -10.68 -13.37 -10.49
C PHE A 94 -10.90 -12.79 -11.88
N THR A 95 -11.66 -11.70 -11.94
CA THR A 95 -11.85 -10.90 -13.16
C THR A 95 -11.20 -9.54 -12.95
N PHE A 96 -9.97 -9.42 -13.44
CA PHE A 96 -9.23 -8.16 -13.55
C PHE A 96 -8.34 -8.25 -14.78
N THR A 97 -8.23 -7.13 -15.52
CA THR A 97 -7.32 -7.00 -16.66
C THR A 97 -6.36 -5.86 -16.33
N PRO A 98 -5.06 -6.13 -16.11
CA PRO A 98 -4.04 -5.10 -15.95
C PRO A 98 -4.14 -4.01 -17.02
N PRO A 99 -4.17 -2.71 -16.65
CA PRO A 99 -4.20 -1.64 -17.62
C PRO A 99 -2.81 -1.40 -18.24
N SER A 100 -2.82 -1.01 -19.52
CA SER A 100 -1.66 -0.42 -20.20
C SER A 100 -1.56 1.05 -19.83
N VAL A 101 -0.45 1.48 -19.21
CA VAL A 101 -0.27 2.84 -18.70
C VAL A 101 1.12 3.40 -19.01
N GLN A 102 1.16 4.59 -19.59
CA GLN A 102 2.36 5.42 -19.67
C GLN A 102 2.41 6.33 -18.45
N ILE A 103 3.41 6.16 -17.59
CA ILE A 103 3.62 7.04 -16.44
C ILE A 103 4.20 8.38 -16.93
N ALA A 104 3.79 9.48 -16.30
CA ALA A 104 4.29 10.82 -16.58
C ALA A 104 5.55 11.15 -15.74
N ASP A 105 6.47 11.94 -16.31
CA ASP A 105 7.65 12.46 -15.60
C ASP A 105 7.27 13.57 -14.60
N GLY A 106 6.83 13.15 -13.40
CA GLY A 106 6.59 13.99 -12.25
C GLY A 106 5.16 13.98 -11.72
N GLU A 107 4.89 14.85 -10.75
CA GLU A 107 3.68 14.81 -9.90
C GLU A 107 2.49 15.61 -10.47
N VAL A 108 2.56 16.12 -11.71
CA VAL A 108 1.59 17.05 -12.29
C VAL A 108 1.26 16.67 -13.72
N CYS A 109 -0.02 16.71 -14.10
CA CYS A 109 -0.45 16.42 -15.46
C CYS A 109 0.04 17.49 -16.46
N VAL A 110 0.85 17.05 -17.42
CA VAL A 110 1.35 17.87 -18.54
C VAL A 110 0.88 17.32 -19.89
N THR A 111 0.67 16.00 -19.99
CA THR A 111 0.33 15.29 -21.23
C THR A 111 -1.02 14.60 -21.09
N ASP A 112 -1.75 14.49 -22.20
CA ASP A 112 -3.01 13.73 -22.27
C ASP A 112 -2.74 12.21 -22.25
N ASN A 113 -3.66 11.44 -21.65
CA ASN A 113 -3.62 9.96 -21.55
C ASN A 113 -2.40 9.33 -20.83
N THR A 114 -1.51 10.12 -20.22
CA THR A 114 -0.51 9.63 -19.26
C THR A 114 -1.09 9.49 -17.84
N TYR A 115 -0.34 8.87 -16.94
CA TYR A 115 -0.78 8.55 -15.58
C TYR A 115 0.23 9.03 -14.52
N ILE A 116 -0.25 9.45 -13.35
CA ILE A 116 0.62 9.84 -12.23
C ILE A 116 0.67 8.71 -11.21
N GLN A 117 1.89 8.28 -10.93
CA GLN A 117 2.22 7.36 -9.84
C GLN A 117 2.65 8.15 -8.61
N ILE A 118 2.18 7.75 -7.42
CA ILE A 118 2.67 8.24 -6.13
C ILE A 118 3.10 7.02 -5.30
N SER A 119 4.31 7.06 -4.73
CA SER A 119 4.88 6.03 -3.82
C SER A 119 4.95 4.57 -4.32
N GLY A 120 4.53 4.28 -5.55
CA GLY A 120 4.42 2.93 -6.11
C GLY A 120 3.03 2.56 -6.64
N THR A 121 2.05 3.45 -6.51
CA THR A 121 0.64 3.22 -6.88
C THR A 121 0.19 4.25 -7.91
N VAL A 122 -0.55 3.82 -8.92
CA VAL A 122 -1.09 4.70 -9.97
C VAL A 122 -2.40 5.29 -9.47
N ILE A 123 -2.41 6.59 -9.15
CA ILE A 123 -3.55 7.24 -8.49
C ILE A 123 -4.37 8.10 -9.46
N TYR A 124 -3.74 8.69 -10.47
CA TYR A 124 -4.43 9.60 -11.39
C TYR A 124 -4.19 9.27 -12.85
N LYS A 125 -5.22 9.46 -13.68
CA LYS A 125 -5.13 9.59 -15.13
C LYS A 125 -5.16 11.07 -15.52
N CYS A 126 -4.24 11.47 -16.40
CA CYS A 126 -4.23 12.79 -17.02
C CYS A 126 -5.11 12.80 -18.26
N SER A 127 -5.99 13.80 -18.39
CA SER A 127 -6.75 14.02 -19.62
C SER A 127 -7.07 15.48 -19.89
N ILE A 128 -7.25 15.84 -21.17
CA ILE A 128 -7.72 17.16 -21.61
C ILE A 128 -9.17 17.36 -21.14
N GLY A 129 -9.37 18.33 -20.26
CA GLY A 129 -10.64 18.53 -19.57
C GLY A 129 -11.51 19.61 -20.21
N ASN A 130 -12.67 19.21 -20.75
CA ASN A 130 -13.81 20.11 -20.99
C ASN A 130 -14.91 19.96 -19.91
N SER A 131 -14.65 19.13 -18.88
CA SER A 131 -15.60 18.76 -17.81
C SER A 131 -15.04 19.08 -16.42
N GLY A 132 -15.93 19.31 -15.46
CA GLY A 132 -15.58 19.81 -14.13
C GLY A 132 -15.45 18.73 -13.05
N ALA A 133 -14.24 18.18 -12.87
CA ALA A 133 -13.83 17.52 -11.62
C ALA A 133 -12.33 17.77 -11.40
N SER A 134 -11.99 18.80 -10.61
CA SER A 134 -10.60 19.05 -10.19
C SER A 134 -10.59 19.52 -8.75
N THR A 135 -10.31 18.58 -7.85
CA THR A 135 -9.86 18.83 -6.48
C THR A 135 -8.82 17.78 -6.14
N ASN A 136 -7.76 18.19 -5.44
CA ASN A 136 -6.82 17.26 -4.84
C ASN A 136 -7.50 16.66 -3.60
N ILE A 137 -8.32 15.62 -3.78
CA ILE A 137 -8.79 14.81 -2.66
C ILE A 137 -7.60 13.91 -2.27
N PRO A 138 -7.00 14.07 -1.08
CA PRO A 138 -5.94 13.17 -0.66
C PRO A 138 -6.55 11.79 -0.42
N VAL A 139 -6.11 10.80 -1.20
CA VAL A 139 -6.44 9.39 -0.94
C VAL A 139 -5.87 9.01 0.42
N SER A 140 -6.72 8.57 1.34
CA SER A 140 -6.31 8.13 2.68
C SER A 140 -5.20 7.07 2.59
N GLY A 141 -4.06 7.33 3.24
CA GLY A 141 -2.86 6.51 3.15
C GLY A 141 -1.74 7.08 2.27
N ALA A 142 -2.04 8.00 1.34
CA ALA A 142 -1.05 8.62 0.45
C ALA A 142 -0.28 9.81 1.09
N THR A 143 0.16 9.68 2.35
CA THR A 143 0.90 10.74 3.07
C THR A 143 2.40 10.53 2.95
N GLY A 144 3.07 11.33 2.11
CA GLY A 144 4.51 11.53 2.19
C GLY A 144 4.89 12.31 3.46
N ALA A 145 5.97 11.91 4.14
CA ALA A 145 6.40 12.56 5.38
C ALA A 145 6.96 13.97 5.12
N PRO A 146 6.54 15.01 5.88
CA PRO A 146 7.20 16.31 5.86
C PRO A 146 8.49 16.28 6.71
N THR A 147 9.56 16.90 6.21
CA THR A 147 10.90 16.86 6.79
C THR A 147 11.37 18.27 7.18
N ASN A 148 12.14 18.39 8.28
CA ASN A 148 12.79 19.61 8.82
C ASN A 148 11.84 20.64 9.48
N ALA A 149 12.17 21.36 10.56
CA ALA A 149 13.33 21.43 11.50
C ALA A 149 12.86 22.12 12.84
N PRO A 150 13.67 22.44 13.87
CA PRO A 150 15.14 22.34 14.04
C PRO A 150 15.62 21.76 15.40
N VAL A 151 16.92 21.93 15.68
CA VAL A 151 17.72 21.33 16.78
C VAL A 151 17.95 22.32 17.95
N SER A 152 17.99 21.81 19.19
CA SER A 152 18.99 22.23 20.23
C SER A 152 19.01 21.28 21.44
N GLY A 153 20.19 21.05 22.04
CA GLY A 153 20.39 20.25 23.24
C GLY A 153 21.70 19.43 23.20
N ALA A 154 22.76 19.91 23.86
CA ALA A 154 24.11 19.33 23.81
C ALA A 154 24.51 18.61 25.11
N THR A 155 25.55 17.77 25.07
CA THR A 155 26.72 17.71 25.99
C THR A 155 27.77 16.72 25.41
N ASP A 156 29.04 16.86 25.84
CA ASP A 156 30.27 16.08 25.58
C ASP A 156 30.13 14.52 25.53
N VAL A 157 31.05 13.73 24.93
CA VAL A 157 32.46 13.53 25.36
C VAL A 157 33.46 13.16 24.24
N THR A 158 34.68 13.67 24.42
CA THR A 158 35.99 13.46 23.75
C THR A 158 36.48 12.01 23.57
N GLU A 159 37.04 11.67 22.39
CA GLU A 159 38.40 11.10 22.27
C GLU A 159 39.01 11.15 20.84
N SER A 160 40.35 11.12 20.76
CA SER A 160 41.26 11.13 19.57
C SER A 160 42.71 10.95 20.10
N PRO A 161 43.75 10.54 19.31
CA PRO A 161 43.96 10.73 17.85
C PRO A 161 44.28 9.39 17.11
N VAL A 162 44.77 9.33 15.86
CA VAL A 162 46.15 9.61 15.38
C VAL A 162 46.18 9.74 13.83
N THR A 163 46.76 10.86 13.37
CA THR A 163 47.68 11.12 12.22
C THR A 163 48.17 9.93 11.37
N ASP A 164 48.55 10.03 10.08
CA ASP A 164 48.84 11.13 9.12
C ASP A 164 48.69 10.56 7.64
N SER A 165 49.16 11.05 6.48
CA SER A 165 50.06 12.15 6.05
C SER A 165 49.93 12.51 4.54
N THR A 166 50.30 13.75 4.18
CA THR A 166 51.18 14.19 3.05
C THR A 166 51.08 13.57 1.62
N ALA A 167 51.07 14.31 0.49
CA ALA A 167 50.91 15.76 0.18
C ALA A 167 50.90 16.04 -1.36
N SER A 168 50.69 17.33 -1.74
CA SER A 168 51.15 18.00 -3.00
C SER A 168 50.44 17.66 -4.33
N SER A 169 50.23 18.58 -5.30
CA SER A 169 50.38 20.06 -5.44
C SER A 169 49.42 20.55 -6.55
N THR A 170 49.02 21.82 -6.71
CA THR A 170 49.84 22.96 -7.21
C THR A 170 49.03 24.28 -7.17
N SER A 171 49.73 25.43 -7.22
CA SER A 171 49.26 26.82 -7.00
C SER A 171 48.45 27.52 -8.10
N VAL A 172 47.63 28.49 -7.69
CA VAL A 172 47.30 29.75 -8.41
C VAL A 172 47.37 30.92 -7.39
N PRO A 173 47.92 32.11 -7.71
CA PRO A 173 48.24 33.14 -6.71
C PRO A 173 47.09 34.11 -6.36
N SER A 174 47.18 34.71 -5.17
CA SER A 174 46.23 35.70 -4.65
C SER A 174 46.55 37.14 -5.08
N THR A 175 45.50 37.98 -5.19
CA THR A 175 45.61 39.45 -5.16
C THR A 175 44.70 39.97 -4.04
N ASN A 176 45.27 40.67 -3.05
CA ASN A 176 44.53 41.25 -1.92
C ASN A 176 44.17 42.71 -2.19
N THR A 177 42.97 43.17 -1.78
CA THR A 177 42.72 44.45 -1.07
C THR A 177 41.22 44.54 -0.66
N PRO A 178 40.87 44.64 0.64
CA PRO A 178 39.54 45.03 1.15
C PRO A 178 39.39 46.58 1.17
N PRO A 179 38.19 47.21 1.29
CA PRO A 179 37.04 46.87 2.16
C PRO A 179 35.74 46.61 1.33
N GLU A 180 34.50 46.48 1.84
CA GLU A 180 33.79 47.22 2.91
C GLU A 180 32.61 46.43 3.48
N LEU A 181 32.24 46.69 4.74
CA LEU A 181 31.10 46.10 5.43
C LEU A 181 29.88 47.01 5.36
N VAL A 182 28.89 46.63 4.55
CA VAL A 182 27.51 47.10 4.69
C VAL A 182 26.58 45.89 4.66
N ASP A 183 25.97 45.62 5.80
CA ASP A 183 25.00 44.54 5.99
C ASP A 183 23.60 45.01 5.59
N ASN A 184 23.06 44.50 4.48
CA ASN A 184 21.63 44.35 4.17
C ASN A 184 21.47 43.72 2.77
N ASP A 185 21.09 42.44 2.69
CA ASP A 185 20.09 42.04 1.70
C ASP A 185 19.30 40.81 2.18
N ARG A 186 17.97 40.83 1.97
CA ARG A 186 17.05 39.84 2.58
C ARG A 186 16.72 38.71 1.62
N ASP A 187 16.94 37.48 2.07
CA ASP A 187 16.10 36.31 1.79
C ASP A 187 15.55 36.17 0.35
N ASN A 188 16.39 36.37 -0.68
CA ASN A 188 16.00 36.08 -2.06
C ASN A 188 16.03 34.57 -2.35
N PHE A 189 15.28 33.80 -1.55
CA PHE A 189 14.95 32.41 -1.82
C PHE A 189 14.05 32.36 -3.05
N HIS A 190 14.66 32.27 -4.23
CA HIS A 190 13.99 31.95 -5.48
C HIS A 190 13.34 30.55 -5.37
N ALA A 191 12.09 30.51 -4.91
CA ALA A 191 11.28 29.32 -4.89
C ALA A 191 11.23 28.71 -6.29
N LEU A 192 11.65 27.44 -6.41
CA LEU A 192 11.73 26.74 -7.69
C LEU A 192 10.38 26.83 -8.43
N PRO A 193 10.36 27.09 -9.75
CA PRO A 193 9.12 27.31 -10.48
C PRO A 193 8.15 26.14 -10.31
N ARG A 194 7.06 26.37 -9.57
CA ARG A 194 5.97 25.41 -9.38
C ARG A 194 5.36 25.10 -10.75
N ARG A 195 5.80 23.99 -11.38
CA ARG A 195 5.35 23.56 -12.70
C ARG A 195 3.82 23.51 -12.71
N ARG A 196 3.21 24.48 -13.40
CA ARG A 196 1.77 24.50 -13.65
C ARG A 196 1.46 23.36 -14.61
N ALA A 197 0.30 22.73 -14.44
CA ALA A 197 -0.22 21.79 -15.44
C ALA A 197 -0.28 22.46 -16.82
N SER A 198 -0.09 21.65 -17.88
CA SER A 198 -0.27 22.15 -19.25
C SER A 198 -1.69 22.66 -19.43
N SER A 199 -1.87 23.80 -20.11
CA SER A 199 -3.13 24.54 -20.13
C SER A 199 -4.25 23.74 -20.81
N GLY A 200 -5.06 23.05 -20.00
CA GLY A 200 -6.18 22.21 -20.43
C GLY A 200 -6.15 20.78 -19.89
N VAL A 201 -4.98 20.27 -19.47
CA VAL A 201 -4.85 18.91 -18.94
C VAL A 201 -5.16 18.90 -17.43
N ARG A 202 -5.93 17.91 -16.98
CA ARG A 202 -6.35 17.72 -15.57
C ARG A 202 -6.09 16.30 -15.10
N ALA A 203 -5.79 16.16 -13.82
CA ALA A 203 -5.74 14.88 -13.13
C ALA A 203 -7.15 14.47 -12.69
N HIS A 204 -7.53 13.23 -12.97
CA HIS A 204 -8.73 12.58 -12.47
C HIS A 204 -8.31 11.28 -11.75
N PRO A 205 -8.98 10.86 -10.67
CA PRO A 205 -8.71 9.56 -10.04
C PRO A 205 -8.73 8.41 -11.05
N PHE A 206 -7.88 7.42 -10.84
CA PHE A 206 -7.83 6.19 -11.63
C PHE A 206 -8.14 4.98 -10.74
N ASP A 207 -9.39 4.94 -10.29
CA ASP A 207 -9.97 3.79 -9.61
C ASP A 207 -10.07 2.59 -10.56
N GLN A 208 -9.87 1.39 -10.01
CA GLN A 208 -9.95 0.11 -10.69
C GLN A 208 -10.77 -0.85 -9.82
N SER A 209 -11.53 -1.73 -10.47
CA SER A 209 -12.32 -2.76 -9.80
C SER A 209 -11.84 -4.16 -10.15
N MET A 210 -11.98 -5.08 -9.20
CA MET A 210 -11.68 -6.49 -9.37
C MET A 210 -12.68 -7.32 -8.56
N THR A 211 -13.19 -8.37 -9.17
CA THR A 211 -13.97 -9.41 -8.49
C THR A 211 -13.09 -10.63 -8.26
N VAL A 212 -13.08 -11.19 -7.06
CA VAL A 212 -12.37 -12.44 -6.73
C VAL A 212 -13.35 -13.44 -6.12
N ILE A 213 -13.61 -14.54 -6.82
CA ILE A 213 -14.40 -15.66 -6.32
C ILE A 213 -13.46 -16.67 -5.66
N ALA A 214 -13.63 -16.88 -4.36
CA ALA A 214 -12.91 -17.87 -3.57
C ALA A 214 -13.82 -19.04 -3.21
N THR A 215 -13.34 -20.27 -3.44
CA THR A 215 -14.08 -21.51 -3.15
C THR A 215 -13.28 -22.45 -2.25
N THR A 216 -13.89 -22.91 -1.15
CA THR A 216 -13.29 -23.75 -0.11
C THR A 216 -13.83 -25.19 -0.10
N SER A 217 -13.06 -26.14 0.44
CA SER A 217 -13.48 -27.54 0.54
C SER A 217 -14.71 -27.75 1.45
N GLN A 218 -14.78 -26.96 2.54
CA GLN A 218 -15.82 -26.96 3.56
C GLN A 218 -16.52 -25.58 3.58
N PRO A 219 -17.83 -25.50 3.89
CA PRO A 219 -18.53 -24.23 3.95
C PRO A 219 -17.99 -23.37 5.10
N LEU A 220 -17.95 -22.07 4.88
CA LEU A 220 -17.65 -21.06 5.90
C LEU A 220 -18.87 -20.16 6.08
N TYR A 221 -19.07 -19.66 7.29
CA TYR A 221 -20.15 -18.74 7.63
C TYR A 221 -19.83 -17.33 7.14
N GLU A 222 -20.87 -16.52 6.90
CA GLU A 222 -20.73 -15.12 6.47
C GLU A 222 -19.77 -14.30 7.36
N ASN A 223 -19.78 -14.53 8.68
CA ASN A 223 -18.88 -13.87 9.62
C ASN A 223 -17.41 -14.31 9.50
N GLN A 224 -17.14 -15.50 8.95
CA GLN A 224 -15.79 -15.98 8.63
C GLN A 224 -15.33 -15.40 7.29
N TRP A 225 -16.20 -15.36 6.28
CA TRP A 225 -15.89 -14.73 4.98
C TRP A 225 -15.58 -13.24 5.12
N ASN A 226 -16.36 -12.49 5.91
CA ASN A 226 -16.08 -11.09 6.25
C ASN A 226 -14.76 -10.89 7.00
N LYS A 227 -14.39 -11.83 7.88
CA LYS A 227 -13.09 -11.80 8.57
C LYS A 227 -11.92 -12.07 7.62
N ILE A 228 -12.06 -13.03 6.71
CA ILE A 228 -11.07 -13.30 5.65
C ILE A 228 -10.90 -12.04 4.79
N ALA A 229 -11.99 -11.42 4.33
CA ALA A 229 -11.95 -10.24 3.47
C ALA A 229 -11.14 -9.09 4.09
N ARG A 230 -11.36 -8.75 5.37
CA ARG A 230 -10.58 -7.72 6.08
C ARG A 230 -9.09 -8.08 6.19
N SER A 231 -8.77 -9.35 6.43
CA SER A 231 -7.37 -9.80 6.48
C SER A 231 -6.70 -9.89 5.10
N VAL A 232 -7.47 -10.10 4.03
CA VAL A 232 -7.04 -10.02 2.63
C VAL A 232 -6.76 -8.56 2.25
N GLN A 233 -7.65 -7.64 2.62
CA GLN A 233 -7.49 -6.20 2.43
C GLN A 233 -6.18 -5.72 3.05
N GLN A 234 -5.96 -5.99 4.35
CA GLN A 234 -4.72 -5.65 5.03
C GLN A 234 -3.47 -6.24 4.36
N ALA A 235 -3.57 -7.50 3.88
CA ALA A 235 -2.47 -8.19 3.20
C ALA A 235 -2.15 -7.67 1.79
N LEU A 236 -3.06 -6.89 1.18
CA LEU A 236 -2.89 -6.19 -0.09
C LEU A 236 -2.47 -4.73 0.10
N GLU A 237 -2.89 -4.08 1.19
CA GLU A 237 -2.35 -2.79 1.65
C GLU A 237 -0.83 -2.89 1.90
N ASP A 238 -0.37 -4.00 2.50
CA ASP A 238 1.06 -4.39 2.60
C ASP A 238 1.80 -4.34 1.23
N LYS A 239 1.06 -4.52 0.11
CA LYS A 239 1.56 -4.52 -1.27
C LYS A 239 1.37 -3.18 -2.00
N LYS A 240 1.00 -2.11 -1.27
CA LYS A 240 0.68 -0.76 -1.79
C LYS A 240 -0.58 -0.72 -2.67
N LEU A 241 -1.48 -1.69 -2.52
CA LEU A 241 -2.83 -1.59 -3.07
C LEU A 241 -3.62 -0.64 -2.17
N LEU A 242 -3.96 0.55 -2.68
CA LEU A 242 -4.74 1.53 -1.91
C LEU A 242 -6.22 1.30 -2.22
N PHE A 243 -7.00 0.89 -1.22
CA PHE A 243 -8.43 0.66 -1.37
C PHE A 243 -9.19 1.99 -1.41
N ASN A 244 -10.26 2.04 -2.21
CA ASN A 244 -11.24 3.13 -2.17
C ASN A 244 -12.36 2.84 -1.16
N ASP A 245 -12.73 1.57 -1.05
CA ASP A 245 -13.79 1.04 -0.17
C ASP A 245 -13.34 -0.30 0.43
N ASP A 246 -13.92 -0.69 1.58
CA ASP A 246 -13.70 -2.02 2.18
C ASP A 246 -14.14 -3.14 1.22
N ILE A 247 -13.46 -4.30 1.28
CA ILE A 247 -13.79 -5.46 0.45
C ILE A 247 -15.21 -5.95 0.76
N GLN A 248 -16.09 -5.86 -0.24
CA GLN A 248 -17.48 -6.31 -0.16
C GLN A 248 -17.54 -7.83 -0.31
N VAL A 249 -18.37 -8.49 0.51
CA VAL A 249 -18.51 -9.95 0.53
C VAL A 249 -19.93 -10.34 0.12
N LEU A 250 -20.05 -11.20 -0.88
CA LEU A 250 -21.30 -11.83 -1.30
C LEU A 250 -21.16 -13.36 -1.27
N LEU A 251 -22.05 -14.07 -0.59
CA LEU A 251 -22.07 -15.53 -0.58
C LEU A 251 -22.78 -16.05 -1.84
N LEU A 252 -22.25 -17.14 -2.41
CA LEU A 252 -22.72 -17.78 -3.66
C LEU A 252 -23.31 -19.17 -3.41
#